data_AF-A0A7I7L3K6-F1
#
_entry.id   AF-A0A7I7L3K6-F1
#
_cell.length_a   1.000
_cell.length_b   1.000
_cell.length_c   1.000
_cell.angle_alpha   90.00
_cell.angle_beta   90.00
_cell.angle_gamma   90.00
#
_symmetry.space_group_name_H-M   'P 1'
#
loop_
_entity.id
_entity.type
_entity.pdbx_description
1 polymer ?
#
loop_
_entity_poly.entity_id
_entity_poly.type
_entity_poly.pdbx_seq_one_letter_code
_entity_poly.pdbx_strand_id
1 'polypeptide(L)' 'MSDLFAALGVELDDELLTLALTHRSYAYEHGGLKPTNAWNFSATPYWA' A
#
# COMPACT_ATOMS: atom_id res chain seq x y z
N MET A 1 -2.38 16.00 6.95
CA MET A 1 -1.56 15.42 5.86
C MET A 1 -0.10 15.85 5.96
N SER A 2 0.20 17.12 6.28
CA SER A 2 1.55 17.67 6.43
C SER A 2 2.44 16.94 7.45
N ASP A 3 1.89 16.55 8.60
CA ASP A 3 2.69 16.00 9.70
C ASP A 3 3.23 14.59 9.39
N LEU A 4 2.51 13.84 8.55
CA LEU A 4 2.94 12.53 8.09
C LEU A 4 4.12 12.65 7.11
N PHE A 5 4.02 13.56 6.13
CA PHE A 5 5.11 13.83 5.20
C PHE A 5 6.35 14.39 5.91
N ALA A 6 6.16 15.27 6.90
CA ALA A 6 7.25 15.78 7.72
C ALA A 6 7.96 14.66 8.53
N ALA A 7 7.21 13.67 9.02
CA ALA A 7 7.77 12.52 9.72
C ALA A 7 8.47 11.52 8.77
N LEU A 8 7.98 11.36 7.55
CA LEU A 8 8.56 10.50 6.51
C LEU A 8 9.81 11.12 5.85
N GLY A 9 9.91 12.45 5.84
CA GLY A 9 11.06 13.18 5.26
C GLY A 9 11.21 13.01 3.74
N VAL A 10 10.17 12.52 3.07
CA VAL A 10 10.13 12.27 1.63
C VAL A 10 8.85 12.83 1.03
N GLU A 11 8.93 13.36 -0.18
CA GLU A 11 7.73 13.62 -0.98
C GLU A 11 7.23 12.31 -1.61
N LEU A 12 5.93 12.07 -1.53
CA LEU A 12 5.25 10.95 -2.18
C LEU A 12 4.05 11.50 -2.93
N ASP A 13 3.74 10.89 -4.07
CA ASP A 13 2.53 11.19 -4.82
C ASP A 13 1.27 10.80 -4.01
N ASP A 14 0.20 11.58 -4.15
CA ASP A 14 -1.05 11.37 -3.41
C ASP A 14 -1.69 9.99 -3.71
N GLU A 15 -1.59 9.49 -4.94
CA GLU A 15 -2.08 8.15 -5.29
C GLU A 15 -1.24 7.06 -4.63
N LEU A 16 0.08 7.26 -4.53
CA LEU A 16 0.99 6.34 -3.85
C LEU A 16 0.76 6.33 -2.34
N LEU A 17 0.54 7.49 -1.73
CA LEU A 17 0.21 7.58 -0.30
C LEU A 17 -1.11 6.87 -0.01
N THR A 18 -2.11 7.08 -0.86
CA THR A 18 -3.42 6.43 -0.75
C THR A 18 -3.28 4.92 -0.85
N LEU A 19 -2.50 4.43 -1.81
CA LEU A 19 -2.24 3.00 -1.99
C LEU A 19 -1.48 2.40 -0.78
N ALA A 20 -0.47 3.11 -0.26
CA ALA A 20 0.34 2.66 0.87
C ALA A 20 -0.45 2.59 2.18
N LEU A 21 -1.37 3.53 2.40
CA LEU A 21 -2.23 3.57 3.58
C LEU A 21 -3.49 2.70 3.44
N THR A 22 -3.79 2.19 2.25
CA THR A 22 -4.92 1.29 2.02
C THR A 22 -4.62 -0.11 2.57
N HIS A 23 -5.18 -0.40 3.74
CA HIS A 23 -5.11 -1.74 4.31
C HIS A 23 -5.96 -2.74 3.50
N ARG A 24 -5.54 -4.02 3.51
CA ARG A 24 -6.19 -5.09 2.74
C ARG A 24 -7.66 -5.34 3.10
N SER A 25 -8.06 -5.16 4.36
CA SER A 25 -9.46 -5.34 4.77
C SER A 25 -10.37 -4.30 4.12
N TYR A 26 -9.94 -3.04 4.11
CA TYR A 26 -10.64 -1.93 3.47
C TYR A 26 -10.78 -2.15 1.95
N ALA A 27 -9.71 -2.61 1.29
CA ALA A 27 -9.74 -2.89 -0.14
C ALA A 27 -10.74 -4.01 -0.51
N TYR A 28 -10.89 -5.04 0.34
CA TYR A 28 -11.84 -6.13 0.10
C TYR A 28 -13.30 -5.74 0.35
N GLU A 29 -13.56 -4.87 1.31
CA GLU A 29 -14.92 -4.38 1.60
C GLU A 29 -15.42 -3.39 0.54
N HIS A 30 -14.52 -2.60 -0.06
CA HIS A 30 -14.87 -1.54 -1.02
C HIS A 30 -14.65 -1.91 -2.49
N GLY A 31 -14.73 -3.20 -2.85
CA GLY A 31 -14.82 -3.63 -4.25
C GLY A 31 -13.49 -3.85 -4.97
N GLY A 32 -12.40 -4.09 -4.23
CA GLY A 32 -11.18 -4.69 -4.77
C GLY A 32 -10.38 -3.80 -5.72
N LEU A 33 -9.88 -2.66 -5.21
CA LEU A 33 -8.68 -2.08 -5.81
C LEU A 33 -7.58 -3.15 -5.79
N LYS A 34 -6.90 -3.36 -6.92
CA LYS A 34 -5.76 -4.29 -7.02
C LYS A 34 -4.89 -4.08 -5.77
N PRO A 35 -4.61 -5.13 -4.99
CA PRO A 35 -3.97 -4.93 -3.72
C PRO A 35 -2.60 -4.29 -3.98
N THR A 36 -2.15 -3.48 -3.03
CA THR A 36 -0.80 -2.90 -2.90
C THR A 36 0.34 -3.94 -2.95
N ASN A 37 0.05 -5.22 -3.23
CA ASN A 37 0.98 -6.35 -3.29
C ASN A 37 1.75 -6.48 -4.62
N ALA A 38 2.22 -5.38 -5.20
CA ALA A 38 3.21 -5.43 -6.28
C ALA A 38 4.66 -5.55 -5.75
N TRP A 39 4.92 -5.17 -4.49
CA TRP A 39 6.28 -5.07 -3.95
C TRP A 39 6.87 -6.34 -3.33
N ASN A 40 6.13 -7.45 -3.19
CA ASN A 40 6.62 -8.64 -2.48
C ASN A 40 6.53 -9.97 -3.26
N PHE A 41 6.68 -9.95 -4.58
CA PHE A 41 6.66 -11.19 -5.38
C PHE A 41 8.03 -11.88 -5.54
N SER A 42 9.07 -11.52 -4.77
CA SER A 42 10.42 -12.12 -4.90
C SER A 42 10.87 -13.00 -3.74
N ALA A 43 9.99 -13.54 -2.90
CA ALA A 43 10.41 -14.55 -1.92
C ALA A 43 9.28 -15.49 -1.48
N THR A 44 9.44 -16.76 -1.85
CA THR A 44 8.72 -17.97 -1.38
C THR A 44 7.35 -18.27 -2.01
N PRO A 45 7.25 -19.34 -2.82
CA PRO A 45 5.96 -20.01 -3.06
C PRO A 45 5.61 -20.85 -1.82
N TYR A 46 4.56 -20.48 -1.08
CA TYR A 46 3.95 -21.38 -0.11
C TYR A 46 2.93 -22.26 -0.85
N TRP A 47 3.45 -23.28 -1.56
CA TRP A 47 2.69 -24.47 -1.97
C TRP A 47 3.60 -25.67 -2.32
N ALA A 48 4.77 -25.80 -1.69
CA ALA A 48 5.49 -27.08 -1.66
C ALA A 48 5.13 -27.84 -0.37
#